data_AF-A0A0M1JRP8-F1
#
_entry.id   AF-A0A0M1JRP8-F1
#
_cell.length_a   1.000
_cell.length_b   1.000
_cell.length_c   1.000
_cell.angle_alpha   90.00
_cell.angle_beta   90.00
_cell.angle_gamma   90.00
#
_symmetry.space_group_name_H-M   'P 1'
#
loop_
_entity.id
_entity.type
_entity.pdbx_description
1 polymer ?
#
loop_
_entity_poly.entity_id
_entity_poly.type
_entity_poly.pdbx_seq_one_letter_code
_entity_poly.pdbx_strand_id
1 'polypeptide(L)'
;MPTQTLSRYVNRNSEILGGEPIIIGTRTSVRAIVGLWRMGIMPEEILNHLPHLTLAQVFDALSFYLDNQAEINEYIDKNRVPDELVHPSVASVLRNM
;
A
#
# COMPACT_ATOMS: atom_id res chain seq x y z
N MET A 1 -15.89 13.82 -19.76
CA MET A 1 -15.77 13.41 -18.35
C MET A 1 -14.94 12.14 -18.32
N PRO A 2 -13.80 12.07 -17.60
CA PRO A 2 -13.13 10.78 -17.44
C PRO A 2 -14.04 9.87 -16.62
N THR A 3 -14.36 8.71 -17.16
CA THR A 3 -15.08 7.65 -16.44
C THR A 3 -14.20 7.18 -15.29
N GLN A 4 -14.74 7.14 -14.07
CA GLN A 4 -14.03 6.55 -12.94
C GLN A 4 -13.75 5.08 -13.26
N THR A 5 -12.48 4.74 -13.53
CA THR A 5 -12.07 3.37 -13.85
C THR A 5 -12.26 2.50 -12.61
N LEU A 6 -13.05 1.45 -12.72
CA LEU A 6 -13.22 0.46 -11.68
C LEU A 6 -11.98 -0.45 -11.64
N SER A 7 -11.28 -0.49 -10.51
CA SER A 7 -10.21 -1.48 -10.28
C SER A 7 -10.83 -2.87 -10.13
N ARG A 8 -10.18 -3.88 -10.73
CA ARG A 8 -10.68 -5.26 -10.76
C ARG A 8 -10.43 -5.98 -9.44
N TYR A 9 -9.34 -5.67 -8.76
CA TYR A 9 -8.84 -6.40 -7.60
C TYR A 9 -8.84 -5.58 -6.32
N VAL A 10 -9.17 -4.29 -6.37
CA VAL A 10 -9.28 -3.45 -5.17
C VAL A 10 -10.74 -3.30 -4.77
N ASN A 11 -11.05 -3.56 -3.49
CA ASN A 11 -12.33 -3.20 -2.88
C ASN A 11 -12.13 -2.51 -1.54
N ARG A 12 -13.23 -2.08 -0.92
CA ARG A 12 -13.27 -1.53 0.44
C ARG A 12 -14.22 -2.37 1.28
N ASN A 13 -13.87 -2.61 2.54
CA ASN A 13 -14.73 -3.26 3.51
C ASN A 13 -14.58 -2.55 4.86
N SER A 14 -15.66 -1.99 5.40
CA SER A 14 -15.64 -1.22 6.66
C SER A 14 -15.21 -2.05 7.88
N GLU A 15 -15.33 -3.38 7.83
CA GLU A 15 -14.89 -4.30 8.88
C GLU A 15 -13.39 -4.65 8.77
N ILE A 16 -12.72 -4.22 7.70
CA ILE A 16 -11.31 -4.52 7.43
C ILE A 16 -10.54 -3.21 7.31
N LEU A 17 -9.57 -3.01 8.20
CA LEU A 17 -8.69 -1.84 8.19
C LEU A 17 -9.46 -0.50 8.13
N GLY A 18 -10.64 -0.43 8.75
CA GLY A 18 -11.46 0.79 8.78
C GLY A 18 -11.98 1.24 7.41
N GLY A 19 -12.05 0.35 6.42
CA GLY A 19 -12.49 0.70 5.06
C GLY A 19 -11.37 1.13 4.11
N GLU A 20 -10.11 1.02 4.53
CA GLU A 20 -8.95 1.23 3.64
C GLU A 20 -9.06 0.35 2.37
N PRO A 21 -8.68 0.83 1.18
CA PRO A 21 -8.62 0.01 -0.02
C PRO A 21 -7.73 -1.23 0.16
N ILE A 22 -8.28 -2.42 -0.08
CA ILE A 22 -7.61 -3.71 0.06
C ILE A 22 -7.69 -4.54 -1.22
N ILE A 23 -6.78 -5.51 -1.37
CA ILE A 23 -6.89 -6.52 -2.41
C ILE A 23 -8.02 -7.52 -2.05
N ILE A 24 -8.95 -7.72 -2.98
CA ILE A 24 -10.08 -8.65 -2.85
C ILE A 24 -9.59 -10.03 -2.43
N GLY A 25 -10.28 -10.61 -1.44
CA GLY A 25 -9.96 -11.94 -0.90
C GLY A 25 -8.79 -11.94 0.10
N THR A 26 -8.23 -10.77 0.43
CA THR A 26 -7.13 -10.63 1.36
C THR A 26 -7.42 -9.54 2.40
N ARG A 27 -6.50 -9.34 3.35
CA ARG A 27 -6.46 -8.14 4.21
C ARG A 27 -5.26 -7.25 3.87
N THR A 28 -4.66 -7.42 2.70
CA THR A 28 -3.51 -6.61 2.25
C THR A 28 -4.01 -5.31 1.67
N SER A 29 -3.61 -4.19 2.28
CA SER A 29 -3.98 -2.87 1.79
C SER A 29 -3.19 -2.47 0.55
N VAL A 30 -3.78 -1.61 -0.27
CA VAL A 30 -3.08 -0.95 -1.38
C VAL A 30 -1.86 -0.19 -0.86
N ARG A 31 -1.98 0.46 0.33
CA ARG A 31 -0.86 1.11 1.02
C ARG A 31 0.34 0.19 1.22
N ALA A 32 0.14 -1.08 1.59
CA ALA A 32 1.26 -1.99 1.82
C ALA A 32 2.06 -2.22 0.52
N ILE A 33 1.36 -2.40 -0.60
CA ILE A 33 1.96 -2.57 -1.93
C ILE A 33 2.68 -1.28 -2.36
N VAL A 34 2.02 -0.13 -2.19
CA VAL A 34 2.62 1.19 -2.51
C VAL A 34 3.84 1.47 -1.63
N GLY A 35 3.82 1.07 -0.36
CA GLY A 35 4.96 1.20 0.55
C GLY A 35 6.18 0.44 0.06
N LEU A 36 6.02 -0.84 -0.32
CA LEU A 36 7.10 -1.64 -0.91
C LEU A 36 7.64 -1.01 -2.20
N TRP A 37 6.74 -0.58 -3.09
CA TRP A 37 7.12 0.08 -4.34
C TRP A 37 7.89 1.38 -4.12
N ARG A 38 7.48 2.21 -3.15
CA ARG A 38 8.20 3.45 -2.79
C ARG A 38 9.56 3.21 -2.15
N MET A 39 9.78 2.04 -1.55
CA MET A 39 11.11 1.62 -1.09
C MET A 39 12.01 1.14 -2.24
N GLY A 40 11.57 1.25 -3.49
CA GLY A 40 12.35 0.87 -4.68
C GLY A 40 12.21 -0.59 -5.08
N ILE A 41 11.35 -1.37 -4.41
CA ILE A 41 11.09 -2.76 -4.77
C ILE A 41 10.31 -2.79 -6.10
N MET A 42 10.80 -3.56 -7.07
CA MET A 42 10.13 -3.69 -8.35
C MET A 42 8.78 -4.40 -8.18
N PRO A 43 7.72 -4.03 -8.94
CA PRO A 43 6.40 -4.66 -8.83
C PRO A 43 6.43 -6.20 -8.90
N GLU A 44 7.30 -6.76 -9.72
CA GLU A 44 7.52 -8.20 -9.86
C GLU A 44 8.11 -8.84 -8.59
N GLU A 45 8.94 -8.09 -7.85
CA GLU A 45 9.60 -8.54 -6.62
C GLU A 45 8.71 -8.37 -5.38
N ILE A 46 7.65 -7.57 -5.45
CA ILE A 46 6.69 -7.40 -4.34
C ILE A 46 6.10 -8.75 -3.90
N LEU A 47 5.99 -9.71 -4.82
CA LEU A 47 5.50 -11.06 -4.51
C LEU A 47 6.41 -11.83 -3.55
N ASN A 48 7.70 -11.49 -3.47
CA ASN A 48 8.60 -12.08 -2.48
C ASN A 48 8.24 -11.64 -1.05
N HIS A 49 7.61 -10.48 -0.91
CA HIS A 49 7.16 -9.93 0.38
C HIS A 49 5.68 -10.25 0.66
N LEU A 50 4.87 -10.41 -0.39
CA LEU A 50 3.43 -10.67 -0.34
C LEU A 50 3.07 -11.90 -1.20
N PRO A 51 3.51 -13.11 -0.82
CA PRO A 51 3.45 -14.30 -1.68
C PRO A 51 2.03 -14.83 -1.92
N HIS A 52 1.04 -14.36 -1.18
CA HIS A 52 -0.38 -14.69 -1.38
C HIS A 52 -1.06 -13.83 -2.46
N LEU A 53 -0.34 -12.86 -3.05
CA LEU A 53 -0.83 -12.05 -4.16
C LEU A 53 -0.42 -12.63 -5.52
N THR A 54 -1.12 -12.19 -6.55
CA THR A 54 -0.74 -12.38 -7.95
C THR A 54 -0.15 -11.09 -8.52
N LEU A 55 0.68 -11.21 -9.56
CA LEU A 55 1.26 -10.04 -10.22
C LEU A 55 0.19 -9.08 -10.78
N ALA A 56 -0.93 -9.63 -11.25
CA ALA A 56 -2.08 -8.83 -11.73
C ALA A 56 -2.70 -7.98 -10.61
N GLN A 57 -2.80 -8.51 -9.38
CA GLN A 57 -3.29 -7.75 -8.23
C GLN A 57 -2.32 -6.63 -7.83
N VAL A 58 -1.01 -6.88 -7.93
CA VAL A 58 0.01 -5.86 -7.65
C VAL A 58 -0.10 -4.71 -8.65
N PHE A 59 -0.11 -4.98 -9.95
CA PHE A 59 -0.22 -3.92 -10.96
C PHE A 59 -1.55 -3.18 -10.91
N ASP A 60 -2.67 -3.87 -10.65
CA ASP A 60 -3.97 -3.22 -10.50
C ASP A 60 -4.02 -2.32 -9.25
N ALA A 61 -3.39 -2.71 -8.14
CA ALA A 61 -3.27 -1.85 -6.97
C ALA A 61 -2.37 -0.63 -7.22
N LEU A 62 -1.27 -0.78 -7.96
CA LEU A 62 -0.43 0.36 -8.34
C LEU A 62 -1.18 1.31 -9.28
N SER A 63 -1.93 0.78 -10.26
CA SER A 63 -2.80 1.58 -11.13
C SER A 63 -3.87 2.32 -10.31
N PHE A 64 -4.55 1.62 -9.40
CA PHE A 64 -5.53 2.22 -8.51
C PHE A 64 -4.91 3.33 -7.65
N TYR A 65 -3.72 3.11 -7.10
CA TYR A 65 -3.00 4.12 -6.34
C TYR A 65 -2.72 5.36 -7.19
N LEU A 66 -2.23 5.21 -8.42
CA LEU A 66 -1.89 6.34 -9.29
C LEU A 66 -3.11 7.22 -9.61
N ASP A 67 -4.30 6.63 -9.69
CA ASP A 67 -5.57 7.35 -9.87
C ASP A 67 -6.13 7.93 -8.55
N ASN A 68 -5.76 7.38 -7.39
CA ASN A 68 -6.31 7.71 -6.07
C ASN A 68 -5.23 8.11 -5.04
N GLN A 69 -4.17 8.80 -5.50
CA GLN A 69 -2.98 9.06 -4.68
C GLN A 69 -3.28 9.81 -3.38
N ALA A 70 -4.18 10.80 -3.42
CA ALA A 70 -4.55 11.58 -2.24
C ALA A 70 -5.12 10.70 -1.11
N GLU A 71 -6.05 9.80 -1.45
CA GLU A 71 -6.66 8.86 -0.50
C GLU A 71 -5.60 7.93 0.12
N ILE A 72 -4.79 7.29 -0.72
CA ILE A 72 -3.80 6.32 -0.24
C ILE A 72 -2.67 7.01 0.55
N ASN A 73 -2.27 8.23 0.15
CA ASN A 73 -1.29 9.02 0.90
C ASN A 73 -1.81 9.36 2.30
N GLU A 74 -3.09 9.68 2.45
CA GLU A 74 -3.68 9.91 3.78
C GLU A 74 -3.56 8.65 4.67
N TYR A 75 -3.80 7.46 4.12
CA TYR A 75 -3.58 6.22 4.86
C TYR A 75 -2.10 5.97 5.18
N ILE A 76 -1.18 6.29 4.26
CA ILE A 76 0.28 6.20 4.50
C ILE A 76 0.67 7.10 5.67
N ASP A 77 0.24 8.36 5.65
CA ASP A 77 0.58 9.36 6.66
C ASP A 77 0.00 8.99 8.03
N LYS A 78 -1.26 8.51 8.09
CA LYS A 78 -1.89 8.03 9.32
C LYS A 78 -1.18 6.82 9.93
N ASN A 79 -0.54 5.98 9.12
CA ASN A 79 0.20 4.80 9.58
C ASN A 79 1.69 5.10 9.86
N ARG A 80 2.15 6.33 9.63
CA ARG A 80 3.54 6.71 9.94
C ARG A 80 3.72 6.74 11.45
N VAL A 81 4.76 6.05 11.93
CA VAL A 81 5.19 6.16 13.33
C VAL A 81 5.85 7.54 13.50
N PRO A 82 5.38 8.39 14.43
CA PRO A 82 6.05 9.65 14.76
C PRO A 82 7.49 9.39 15.18
N ASP A 83 8.42 10.24 14.72
CA ASP A 83 9.86 10.09 14.98
C ASP A 83 10.17 9.99 16.49
N GLU A 84 9.39 10.66 17.34
CA GLU A 84 9.49 10.63 18.81
C GLU A 84 9.18 9.26 19.43
N LEU A 85 8.39 8.43 18.75
CA LEU A 85 8.03 7.07 19.18
C LEU A 85 8.96 6.00 18.62
N VAL A 86 9.91 6.38 17.75
CA VAL A 86 10.89 5.45 17.19
C VAL A 86 12.01 5.21 18.19
N HIS A 87 12.21 3.95 18.59
CA HIS A 87 13.30 3.58 19.50
C HIS A 87 14.67 3.92 18.87
N PRO A 88 15.65 4.45 19.63
CA PRO A 88 16.95 4.87 19.10
C PRO A 88 17.70 3.80 18.30
N SER A 89 17.52 2.52 18.65
CA SER A 89 18.14 1.40 17.92
C SER A 89 17.59 1.20 16.50
N VAL A 90 16.41 1.74 16.20
CA VAL A 90 15.78 1.71 14.87
C VAL A 90 15.98 3.04 14.13
N ALA A 91 16.08 4.15 14.87
CA ALA A 91 16.28 5.48 14.30
C ALA A 91 17.60 5.62 13.51
N SER A 92 18.67 4.94 13.94
CA SER A 92 19.95 4.90 13.22
C SER A 92 19.87 4.18 11.88
N VAL A 93 18.97 3.20 11.75
CA VAL A 93 18.74 2.45 10.51
C VAL A 93 17.90 3.28 9.55
N LEU A 94 16.82 3.91 10.03
CA LEU A 94 15.92 4.73 9.21
C LEU A 94 16.55 6.01 8.67
N ARG A 95 17.55 6.59 9.37
CA ARG A 95 18.28 7.79 8.89
C ARG A 95 19.22 7.53 7.71
N ASN A 96 19.55 6.27 7.46
CA ASN A 96 20.49 5.85 6.41
C ASN A 96 19.78 5.18 5.22
N MET A 97 18.43 5.14 5.24
CA MET A 97 17.57 4.60 4.20
C MET A 97 16.99 5.70 3.33
#